data_AF-A0A316RVD0-F1
#
_entry.id   AF-A0A316RVD0-F1
#
_cell.length_a   1.000
_cell.length_b   1.000
_cell.length_c   1.000
_cell.angle_alpha   90.00
_cell.angle_beta   90.00
_cell.angle_gamma   90.00
#
_symmetry.space_group_name_H-M   'P 1'
#
loop_
_entity.id
_entity.type
_entity.pdbx_description
1 polymer ?
#
loop_
_entity_poly.entity_id
_entity_poly.type
_entity_poly.pdbx_seq_one_letter_code
_entity_poly.pdbx_strand_id
1 'polypeptide(L)'
;MYRALILEDDPAAADGLRIVRLADIVYVEILKHDLYWHIEGEAEPIRQRGSLKAAEEELGTQSFCRIAASHIVNMATSCVCARGPSR
;
A
#
# COMPACT_ATOMS: atom_id res chain seq x y z
N MET A 1 -2.87 0.89 12.33
CA MET A 1 -1.43 0.67 12.09
C MET A 1 -0.96 1.66 11.05
N TYR A 2 0.17 2.32 11.29
CA TYR A 2 0.81 3.29 10.40
C TYR A 2 2.04 2.66 9.73
N ARG A 3 2.34 3.05 8.50
CA ARG A 3 3.50 2.60 7.74
C ARG A 3 4.28 3.80 7.22
N ALA A 4 5.59 3.72 7.28
CA ALA A 4 6.47 4.70 6.67
C ALA A 4 6.84 4.28 5.24
N LEU A 5 6.58 5.13 4.27
CA LEU A 5 6.97 5.00 2.86
C LEU A 5 8.13 5.96 2.59
N ILE A 6 9.19 5.44 1.98
CA ILE A 6 10.35 6.25 1.60
C ILE A 6 10.08 6.79 0.20
N LEU A 7 10.01 8.12 0.08
CA LEU A 7 9.86 8.79 -1.21
C LEU A 7 11.25 9.04 -1.79
N GLU A 8 11.58 8.33 -2.87
CA GLU A 8 12.74 8.65 -3.68
C GLU A 8 12.29 9.57 -4.81
N ASP A 9 12.82 10.81 -4.85
CA ASP A 9 12.66 11.82 -5.93
C ASP A 9 11.40 12.72 -5.87
N ASP A 10 11.00 13.19 -4.67
CA ASP A 10 10.02 14.29 -4.55
C ASP A 10 10.70 15.55 -4.00
N PRO A 11 10.77 16.68 -4.74
CA PRO A 11 11.44 17.89 -4.28
C PRO A 11 10.73 18.61 -3.12
N ALA A 12 9.50 18.22 -2.76
CA ALA A 12 8.79 18.73 -1.57
C ALA A 12 9.04 17.88 -0.32
N ALA A 13 9.57 16.66 -0.45
CA ALA A 13 9.91 15.78 0.67
C ALA A 13 11.42 15.83 0.97
N ALA A 14 11.86 16.93 1.57
CA ALA A 14 13.28 17.22 1.84
C ALA A 14 14.00 16.30 2.85
N ASP A 15 13.34 15.26 3.39
CA ASP A 15 13.96 14.17 4.15
C ASP A 15 12.97 12.98 4.12
N GLY A 16 13.17 12.10 3.14
CA GLY A 16 12.12 11.30 2.47
C GLY A 16 11.50 10.16 3.28
N LEU A 17 10.67 10.49 4.28
CA LEU A 17 9.84 9.52 4.98
C LEU A 17 8.40 10.04 5.13
N ARG A 18 7.44 9.39 4.49
CA ARG A 18 6.01 9.68 4.62
C ARG A 18 5.33 8.58 5.42
N ILE A 19 4.76 8.94 6.56
CA ILE A 19 3.98 7.98 7.35
C ILE A 19 2.53 8.04 6.89
N VAL A 20 2.02 6.94 6.32
CA VAL A 20 0.64 6.76 5.88
C VAL A 20 -0.05 5.71 6.74
N ARG A 21 -1.35 5.85 6.98
CA ARG A 21 -2.09 4.77 7.66
C ARG A 21 -2.39 3.69 6.65
N LEU A 22 -2.28 2.42 7.05
CA LEU A 22 -2.61 1.30 6.16
C LEU A 22 -4.06 1.37 5.66
N ALA A 23 -4.98 1.93 6.46
CA ALA A 23 -6.37 2.13 6.09
C ALA A 23 -6.57 3.14 4.94
N ASP A 24 -5.66 4.10 4.80
CA ASP A 24 -5.73 5.11 3.74
C ASP A 24 -5.13 4.59 2.42
N ILE A 25 -4.39 3.47 2.43
CA ILE A 25 -3.86 2.87 1.21
C ILE A 25 -5.01 2.20 0.47
N VAL A 26 -5.34 2.67 -0.73
CA VAL A 26 -6.42 2.11 -1.57
C VAL A 26 -5.89 0.91 -2.35
N TYR A 27 -4.80 1.12 -3.08
CA TYR A 27 -4.13 0.06 -3.83
C TYR A 27 -2.66 0.41 -4.10
N VAL A 28 -1.92 -0.60 -4.52
CA VAL A 28 -0.51 -0.53 -4.89
C VAL A 28 -0.37 -1.12 -6.27
N GLU A 29 0.28 -0.40 -7.17
CA GLU A 29 0.66 -0.91 -8.47
C GLU A 29 2.19 -0.94 -8.60
N ILE A 30 2.71 -1.87 -9.39
CA ILE A 30 4.12 -1.86 -9.79
C ILE A 30 4.24 -1.50 -11.26
N LEU A 31 5.11 -0.54 -11.54
CA LEU A 31 5.46 -0.16 -12.90
C LEU A 31 6.98 -0.22 -13.03
N LYS A 32 7.46 -1.14 -13.86
CA LYS A 32 8.88 -1.51 -13.99
C LYS A 32 9.47 -2.01 -12.66
N HIS A 33 10.14 -1.14 -11.90
CA HIS A 33 10.79 -1.46 -10.63
C HIS A 33 10.34 -0.54 -9.50
N ASP A 34 9.29 0.23 -9.75
CA ASP A 34 8.78 1.24 -8.85
C ASP A 34 7.35 0.88 -8.46
N LEU A 35 7.11 0.89 -7.16
CA LEU A 35 5.81 0.75 -6.54
C LEU A 35 5.18 2.15 -6.46
N TYR A 36 3.92 2.21 -6.87
CA TYR A 36 3.10 3.40 -6.77
C TYR A 36 1.99 3.11 -5.76
N TRP A 37 2.05 3.84 -4.65
CA TRP A 37 1.13 3.72 -3.54
C TRP A 37 0.03 4.76 -3.67
N HIS A 38 -1.20 4.30 -3.92
CA HIS A 38 -2.36 5.18 -4.05
C HIS A 38 -3.03 5.34 -2.68
N ILE A 39 -3.00 6.56 -2.15
CA ILE A 39 -3.50 6.91 -0.82
C ILE A 39 -4.77 7.75 -0.95
N GLU A 40 -5.79 7.42 -0.18
CA GLU A 40 -7.02 8.19 -0.10
C GLU A 40 -6.73 9.61 0.42
N GLY A 41 -7.18 10.62 -0.32
CA GLY A 41 -6.95 12.03 0.00
C GLY A 41 -5.70 12.65 -0.62
N GLU A 42 -4.83 11.85 -1.25
CA GLU A 42 -3.71 12.34 -2.05
C GLU A 42 -4.06 12.33 -3.53
N ALA A 43 -3.67 13.38 -4.26
CA ALA A 43 -3.88 13.45 -5.70
C ALA A 43 -2.83 12.65 -6.49
N GLU A 44 -1.63 12.53 -5.94
CA GLU A 44 -0.50 11.86 -6.59
C GLU A 44 -0.06 10.62 -5.80
N PRO A 45 0.22 9.50 -6.49
CA PRO A 45 0.70 8.29 -5.84
C PRO A 45 2.13 8.47 -5.34
N ILE A 46 2.40 7.87 -4.19
CA ILE A 46 3.75 7.85 -3.62
C ILE A 46 4.59 6.83 -4.38
N ARG A 47 5.70 7.27 -4.98
CA ARG A 47 6.65 6.41 -5.68
C ARG A 47 7.69 5.86 -4.70
N GLN A 48 7.92 4.55 -4.76
CA GLN A 48 8.93 3.86 -3.96
C GLN A 48 9.59 2.76 -4.81
N ARG A 49 10.92 2.70 -4.86
CA ARG A 49 11.60 1.62 -5.54
C ARG A 49 11.42 0.31 -4.78
N GLY A 50 11.02 -0.76 -5.46
CA GLY A 50 10.76 -2.02 -4.79
C GLY A 50 10.14 -3.09 -5.67
N SER A 51 9.69 -4.15 -5.01
CA SER A 51 9.00 -5.27 -5.67
C SER A 51 7.65 -5.51 -5.02
N LEU A 52 6.68 -5.94 -5.83
CA LEU A 52 5.32 -6.21 -5.36
C LEU A 52 5.31 -7.33 -4.30
N LYS A 53 6.25 -8.28 -4.40
CA LYS A 53 6.40 -9.37 -3.43
C LYS A 53 6.84 -8.85 -2.06
N ALA A 54 7.87 -8.00 -2.00
CA ALA A 54 8.30 -7.38 -0.74
C ALA A 54 7.17 -6.55 -0.11
N ALA A 55 6.45 -5.79 -0.95
CA ALA A 55 5.28 -5.04 -0.50
C ALA A 55 4.18 -5.94 0.11
N GLU A 56 3.91 -7.10 -0.49
CA GLU A 56 2.93 -8.06 0.02
C GLU A 56 3.35 -8.65 1.37
N GLU A 57 4.63 -9.03 1.52
CA GLU A 57 5.19 -9.55 2.77
C GLU A 57 5.13 -8.51 3.91
N GLU A 58 5.38 -7.24 3.60
CA GLU A 58 5.35 -6.14 4.57
C GLU A 58 3.92 -5.69 4.95
N LEU A 59 2.98 -5.69 4.00
CA LEU A 59 1.59 -5.28 4.25
C LEU A 59 0.81 -6.30 5.08
N GLY A 60 1.22 -7.57 5.02
CA GLY A 60 0.53 -8.67 5.66
C GLY A 60 -0.77 -9.06 4.94
N THR A 61 -1.06 -10.36 4.93
CA THR A 61 -2.18 -10.97 4.19
C THR A 61 -3.57 -10.68 4.73
N GLN A 62 -3.72 -9.95 5.84
CA GLN A 62 -5.01 -9.78 6.51
C GLN A 62 -5.92 -8.72 5.87
N SER A 63 -5.33 -7.71 5.23
CA SER A 63 -6.08 -6.58 4.66
C SER A 63 -5.78 -6.32 3.19
N PHE A 64 -4.69 -6.85 2.65
CA PHE A 64 -4.26 -6.60 1.29
C PHE A 64 -4.27 -7.90 0.49
N CYS A 65 -4.90 -7.87 -0.68
CA CYS A 65 -4.99 -9.01 -1.58
C CYS A 65 -4.36 -8.65 -2.92
N ARG A 66 -3.50 -9.53 -3.41
CA ARG A 66 -2.95 -9.42 -4.76
C ARG A 66 -3.97 -9.94 -5.76
N ILE A 67 -4.54 -9.01 -6.52
CA ILE A 67 -5.54 -9.33 -7.55
C ILE A 67 -4.92 -9.55 -8.93
N ALA A 68 -3.69 -9.08 -9.15
CA ALA A 68 -2.98 -9.23 -10.41
C ALA A 68 -1.46 -9.36 -10.22
N ALA A 69 -0.75 -9.74 -11.29
CA ALA A 69 0.71 -9.78 -11.29
C ALA A 69 1.33 -8.41 -10.95
N SER A 70 0.63 -7.31 -11.20
CA SER A 70 1.09 -5.94 -10.97
C SER A 70 0.31 -5.15 -9.92
N HIS A 71 -0.71 -5.73 -9.27
CA HIS A 71 -1.62 -4.97 -8.40
C HIS A 71 -1.92 -5.67 -7.08
N ILE A 72 -1.84 -4.91 -5.99
CA ILE A 72 -2.31 -5.27 -4.64
C ILE A 72 -3.39 -4.27 -4.24
N VAL A 73 -4.53 -4.74 -3.74
CA VAL A 73 -5.65 -3.89 -3.33
C VAL A 73 -5.95 -4.09 -1.85
N ASN A 74 -6.30 -2.99 -1.18
CA ASN A 74 -6.79 -3.04 0.19
C ASN A 74 -8.24 -3.55 0.23
N MET A 75 -8.41 -4.75 0.74
CA MET A 75 -9.70 -5.41 0.94
C MET A 75 -10.34 -5.04 2.28
N ALA A 76 -9.61 -4.46 3.24
CA ALA A 76 -10.19 -4.06 4.53
C ALA A 76 -11.19 -2.90 4.39
N THR A 77 -11.03 -2.06 3.37
CA THR A 77 -11.99 -0.99 3.05
C THR A 77 -13.30 -1.55 2.49
N SER A 78 -13.27 -2.74 1.88
CA SER A 78 -14.40 -3.34 1.17
C SER A 78 -14.97 -4.60 1.83
N CYS A 79 -14.37 -5.11 2.92
CA CYS A 79 -14.82 -6.34 3.57
C CYS A 79 -15.47 -6.11 4.95
N VAL A 80 -16.81 -6.05 4.97
CA VAL A 80 -17.61 -6.49 6.11
C VAL A 80 -17.65 -8.03 6.10
N CYS A 81 -16.49 -8.69 6.08
CA CYS A 81 -16.44 -10.15 6.17
C CYS A 81 -16.57 -10.55 7.64
N ALA A 82 -17.80 -10.92 8.00
CA ALA A 82 -18.21 -11.57 9.23
C ALA A 82 -17.10 -12.48 9.77
N ARG A 83 -16.56 -12.12 10.95
CA ARG A 83 -15.92 -13.13 11.81
C ARG A 83 -17.02 -14.14 12.15
N GLY A 84 -17.04 -15.26 11.43
CA GLY A 84 -17.75 -16.44 11.91
C GLY A 84 -17.20 -16.78 13.30
N PRO A 85 -18.05 -17.12 14.28
CA PRO A 85 -17.58 -17.39 15.63
C PRO A 85 -16.60 -18.56 15.58
N SER A 86 -15.37 -18.32 16.03
CA SER A 86 -14.39 -19.37 16.28
C SER A 86 -15.01 -20.33 17.30
N ARG A 87 -15.25 -21.57 16.87
CA ARG A 87 -15.72 -22.66 17.71
C ARG A 87 -14.55 -23.35 18.40
#